data_AF-A0AAV8Y071-F1
#
_entry.id   AF-A0AAV8Y071-F1
#
_cell.length_a   1.000
_cell.length_b   1.000
_cell.length_c   1.000
_cell.angle_alpha   90.00
_cell.angle_beta   90.00
_cell.angle_gamma   90.00
#
_symmetry.space_group_name_H-M   'P 1'
#
loop_
_entity.id
_entity.type
_entity.pdbx_description
1 polymer ?
#
loop_
_entity_poly.entity_id
_entity_poly.type
_entity_poly.pdbx_seq_one_letter_code
_entity_poly.pdbx_strand_id
1 'polypeptide(L)'
;MKPVFNYTTIKEGSKMPRKYIRKSNRASWMEEDLQIALEKVRNKSLNAKKASQIYRIPYRTLIRHLAANDSSKRILGKHPSLGIENEKKIIPYQKGSNEERAGEHWFLSFMECSPSLAIRKSEGLSLARAKV
;
A
#
# COMPACT_ATOMS: atom_id res chain seq x y z
N MET A 1 -10.98 44.67 28.34
CA MET A 1 -11.25 44.31 26.93
C MET A 1 -10.38 43.12 26.57
N LYS A 2 -10.98 41.96 26.23
CA LYS A 2 -10.26 40.76 25.79
C LYS A 2 -10.31 40.72 24.25
N PRO A 3 -9.20 40.42 23.55
CA PRO A 3 -9.22 40.30 22.11
C PRO A 3 -10.05 39.08 21.71
N VAL A 4 -10.99 39.28 20.79
CA VAL A 4 -11.75 38.22 20.13
C VAL A 4 -10.79 37.52 19.16
N PHE A 5 -10.24 36.38 19.55
CA PHE A 5 -9.52 35.53 18.60
C PHE A 5 -10.54 34.75 17.77
N ASN A 6 -10.85 35.28 16.59
CA ASN A 6 -11.64 34.61 15.57
C ASN A 6 -10.88 33.35 15.14
N TYR A 7 -11.44 32.17 15.38
CA TYR A 7 -10.88 30.91 14.90
C TYR A 7 -11.12 30.81 13.39
N THR A 8 -10.21 31.39 12.61
CA THR A 8 -10.32 31.39 11.16
C THR A 8 -10.21 29.96 10.62
N THR A 9 -11.28 29.54 9.94
CA THR A 9 -11.47 28.39 9.06
C THR A 9 -10.19 27.69 8.59
N ILE A 10 -9.99 26.44 8.99
CA ILE A 10 -8.95 25.58 8.41
C ILE A 10 -9.44 25.14 7.01
N LYS A 11 -8.68 25.57 5.99
CA LYS A 11 -8.93 25.38 4.56
C LYS A 11 -8.81 23.91 4.12
N GLU A 12 -9.54 23.58 3.04
CA GLU A 12 -9.47 22.35 2.25
C GLU A 12 -8.02 21.87 2.03
N GLY A 13 -7.68 20.66 2.52
CA GLY A 13 -6.37 20.05 2.26
C GLY A 13 -5.73 19.22 3.37
N SER A 14 -6.48 18.36 4.08
CA SER A 14 -5.86 17.34 4.95
C SER A 14 -5.07 16.35 4.11
N LYS A 15 -3.73 16.40 4.19
CA LYS A 15 -2.80 15.50 3.50
C LYS A 15 -2.10 14.68 4.56
N MET A 16 -2.17 13.34 4.48
CA MET A 16 -1.50 12.46 5.43
C MET A 16 -0.02 12.86 5.63
N PRO A 17 0.47 12.88 6.89
CA PRO A 17 1.74 13.50 7.25
C PRO A 17 2.97 12.87 6.58
N ARG A 18 2.86 11.67 5.99
CA ARG A 18 3.92 11.05 5.17
C ARG A 18 3.36 10.29 3.97
N LYS A 19 3.93 10.53 2.79
CA LYS A 19 3.71 9.73 1.58
C LYS A 19 4.73 8.60 1.53
N TYR A 20 4.28 7.35 1.62
CA TYR A 20 5.17 6.20 1.43
C TYR A 20 5.69 6.16 -0.01
N ILE A 21 7.01 6.10 -0.18
CA ILE A 21 7.69 5.90 -1.46
C ILE A 21 8.40 4.55 -1.41
N ARG A 22 8.00 3.64 -2.31
CA ARG A 22 8.62 2.31 -2.39
C ARG A 22 10.07 2.44 -2.86
N LYS A 23 11.01 1.85 -2.13
CA LYS A 23 12.45 1.92 -2.43
C LYS A 23 12.90 0.97 -3.56
N SER A 24 12.17 -0.12 -3.79
CA SER A 24 12.57 -1.18 -4.74
C SER A 24 11.76 -1.13 -6.03
N ASN A 25 12.42 -1.30 -7.17
CA ASN A 25 11.76 -1.50 -8.46
C ASN A 25 11.53 -2.98 -8.82
N ARG A 26 11.35 -3.85 -7.81
CA ARG A 26 11.13 -5.30 -8.04
C ARG A 26 9.79 -5.52 -8.73
N ALA A 27 9.80 -6.41 -9.74
CA ALA A 27 8.65 -6.79 -10.56
C ALA A 27 8.03 -5.63 -11.36
N SER A 28 8.87 -4.71 -11.84
CA SER A 28 8.45 -3.54 -12.65
C SER A 28 7.93 -3.85 -14.06
N TRP A 29 8.12 -5.08 -14.54
CA TRP A 29 7.71 -5.50 -15.89
C TRP A 29 6.20 -5.79 -15.93
N MET A 30 5.56 -5.57 -17.09
CA MET A 30 4.13 -5.82 -17.27
C MET A 30 3.86 -7.27 -17.65
N GLU A 31 2.69 -7.76 -17.27
CA GLU A 31 2.26 -9.14 -17.54
C GLU A 31 1.96 -9.36 -19.03
N GLU A 32 1.31 -8.38 -19.66
CA GLU A 32 1.04 -8.36 -21.10
C GLU A 32 2.35 -8.46 -21.91
N ASP A 33 3.35 -7.66 -21.56
CA ASP A 33 4.68 -7.70 -22.19
C ASP A 33 5.35 -9.08 -22.05
N LEU A 34 5.16 -9.73 -20.89
CA LEU A 34 5.69 -11.08 -20.65
C LEU A 34 5.03 -12.09 -21.58
N GLN A 35 3.70 -12.03 -21.74
CA GLN A 35 2.96 -12.93 -22.61
C GLN A 35 3.39 -12.78 -24.08
N ILE A 36 3.48 -11.55 -24.58
CA ILE A 36 3.92 -11.26 -25.95
C ILE A 36 5.37 -11.74 -26.15
N ALA A 37 6.25 -11.50 -25.17
CA ALA A 37 7.63 -11.97 -25.24
C ALA A 37 7.72 -13.50 -25.31
N LEU A 38 6.92 -14.21 -24.50
CA LEU A 38 6.87 -15.67 -24.48
C LEU A 38 6.38 -16.23 -25.82
N GLU A 39 5.30 -15.67 -26.39
CA GLU A 39 4.76 -16.08 -27.69
C GLU A 39 5.79 -15.92 -28.81
N LYS A 40 6.47 -14.77 -28.89
CA LYS A 40 7.49 -14.54 -29.92
C LYS A 40 8.69 -15.47 -29.80
N VAL A 41 9.10 -15.81 -28.58
CA VAL A 41 10.19 -16.76 -28.34
C VAL A 41 9.77 -18.19 -28.67
N ARG A 42 8.53 -18.58 -28.32
CA ARG A 42 7.96 -19.90 -28.67
C ARG A 42 7.84 -20.09 -30.18
N ASN A 43 7.36 -19.07 -30.88
CA ASN A 43 7.27 -19.05 -32.35
C ASN A 43 8.64 -18.94 -33.03
N LYS A 44 9.75 -18.94 -32.27
CA LYS A 44 11.14 -18.78 -32.73
C LYS A 44 11.38 -17.52 -33.56
N SER A 45 10.49 -16.53 -33.48
CA SER A 45 10.62 -15.26 -34.18
C SER A 45 11.73 -14.39 -33.57
N LEU A 46 11.88 -14.46 -32.23
CA LEU A 46 12.91 -13.72 -31.48
C LEU A 46 13.69 -14.63 -30.55
N ASN A 47 14.98 -14.34 -30.37
CA ASN A 47 15.79 -14.94 -29.31
C ASN A 47 15.39 -14.34 -27.95
N ALA A 48 15.33 -15.16 -26.89
CA ALA A 48 15.03 -14.76 -25.52
C ALA A 48 15.86 -13.55 -25.03
N LYS A 49 17.15 -13.45 -25.42
CA LYS A 49 17.98 -12.29 -25.05
C LYS A 49 17.53 -10.99 -25.73
N LYS A 50 17.13 -11.05 -27.01
CA LYS A 50 16.59 -9.90 -27.75
C LYS A 50 15.20 -9.53 -27.23
N ALA A 51 14.34 -10.51 -26.97
CA ALA A 51 13.01 -10.29 -26.39
C ALA A 51 13.11 -9.59 -25.02
N SER A 52 14.03 -10.03 -24.16
CA SER A 52 14.30 -9.38 -22.86
C SER A 52 14.59 -7.87 -23.00
N GLN A 53 15.37 -7.47 -24.00
CA GLN A 53 15.72 -6.07 -24.23
C GLN A 53 14.53 -5.27 -24.77
N ILE A 54 13.79 -5.81 -25.74
CA ILE A 54 12.64 -5.14 -26.38
C ILE A 54 11.53 -4.88 -25.37
N TYR A 55 11.15 -5.91 -24.60
CA TYR A 55 10.04 -5.86 -23.64
C TYR A 55 10.44 -5.35 -22.25
N ARG A 56 11.71 -4.96 -22.06
CA ARG A 56 12.26 -4.49 -20.76
C ARG A 56 12.01 -5.48 -19.60
N ILE A 57 12.03 -6.78 -19.91
CA ILE A 57 11.88 -7.86 -18.93
C ILE A 57 13.27 -8.40 -18.62
N PRO A 58 13.66 -8.58 -17.34
CA PRO A 58 14.94 -9.17 -17.02
C PRO A 58 15.08 -10.57 -17.64
N TYR A 59 16.21 -10.82 -18.31
CA TYR A 59 16.44 -12.07 -19.04
C TYR A 59 16.19 -13.33 -18.19
N ARG A 60 16.69 -13.34 -16.95
CA ARG A 60 16.49 -14.46 -16.01
C ARG A 60 15.02 -14.72 -15.72
N THR A 61 14.21 -13.65 -15.63
CA THR A 61 12.76 -13.76 -15.44
C THR A 61 12.14 -14.47 -16.63
N LEU A 62 12.43 -14.00 -17.85
CA LEU A 62 11.87 -14.60 -19.07
C LEU A 62 12.22 -16.09 -19.20
N ILE A 63 13.47 -16.48 -18.95
CA ILE A 63 13.90 -17.88 -18.96
C ILE A 63 13.14 -18.74 -17.94
N ARG A 64 12.95 -18.23 -16.72
CA ARG A 64 12.20 -18.95 -15.67
C ARG A 64 10.75 -19.21 -16.10
N HIS A 65 10.10 -18.23 -16.72
CA HIS A 65 8.72 -18.37 -17.20
C HIS A 65 8.64 -19.29 -18.43
N LEU A 66 9.64 -19.28 -19.33
CA LEU A 66 9.74 -20.25 -20.42
C LEU A 66 9.87 -21.69 -19.91
N ALA A 67 10.72 -21.92 -18.89
CA ALA A 67 10.90 -23.25 -18.31
C ALA A 67 9.65 -23.74 -17.56
N ALA A 68 8.96 -22.84 -16.86
CA ALA A 68 7.72 -23.15 -16.14
C ALA A 68 6.47 -23.19 -17.04
N ASN A 69 6.57 -22.74 -18.29
CA ASN A 69 5.44 -22.52 -19.21
C ASN A 69 4.30 -21.65 -18.64
N ASP A 70 4.64 -20.72 -17.73
CA ASP A 70 3.68 -19.96 -16.94
C ASP A 70 3.82 -18.47 -17.30
N SER A 71 2.74 -17.83 -17.78
CA SER A 71 2.73 -16.40 -18.13
C SER A 71 2.28 -15.50 -16.98
N SER A 72 1.82 -16.09 -15.88
CA SER A 72 1.17 -15.35 -14.79
C SER A 72 2.15 -14.52 -13.95
N LYS A 73 1.76 -13.30 -13.60
CA LYS A 73 2.51 -12.44 -12.68
C LYS A 73 2.10 -12.73 -11.23
N ARG A 74 3.06 -13.20 -10.43
CA ARG A 74 2.83 -13.51 -9.02
C ARG A 74 2.84 -12.25 -8.15
N ILE A 75 2.01 -12.26 -7.11
CA ILE A 75 1.99 -11.24 -6.06
C ILE A 75 3.35 -11.23 -5.33
N LEU A 76 3.83 -10.04 -5.00
CA LEU A 76 5.05 -9.90 -4.20
C LEU A 76 4.71 -10.06 -2.71
N GLY A 77 5.43 -10.93 -2.01
CA GLY A 77 5.27 -11.12 -0.56
C GLY A 77 4.35 -12.30 -0.24
N LYS A 78 3.65 -12.21 0.91
CA LYS A 78 2.75 -13.27 1.38
C LYS A 78 1.47 -13.31 0.56
N HIS A 79 0.96 -14.51 0.34
CA HIS A 79 -0.33 -14.71 -0.31
C HIS A 79 -1.48 -14.32 0.62
N PRO A 80 -2.61 -13.81 0.10
CA PRO A 80 -3.87 -13.68 0.81
C PRO A 80 -4.22 -14.96 1.58
N SER A 81 -4.43 -14.84 2.89
CA SER A 81 -4.73 -15.98 3.77
C SER A 81 -6.19 -16.42 3.67
N LEU A 82 -7.10 -15.47 3.45
CA LEU A 82 -8.52 -15.73 3.31
C LEU A 82 -8.95 -15.86 1.83
N GLY A 83 -8.00 -15.74 0.89
CA GLY A 83 -8.23 -15.68 -0.54
C GLY A 83 -8.56 -14.25 -1.03
N ILE A 84 -8.28 -14.00 -2.31
CA ILE A 84 -8.38 -12.65 -2.91
C ILE A 84 -9.79 -12.07 -2.80
N GLU A 85 -10.81 -12.87 -3.07
CA GLU A 85 -12.20 -12.42 -3.08
C GLU A 85 -12.72 -12.07 -1.68
N ASN A 86 -12.37 -12.87 -0.67
CA ASN A 86 -12.80 -12.59 0.71
C ASN A 86 -12.04 -11.41 1.30
N GLU A 87 -10.74 -11.30 1.05
CA GLU A 87 -9.97 -10.12 1.49
C GLU A 87 -10.49 -8.84 0.81
N LYS A 88 -10.84 -8.89 -0.49
CA LYS A 88 -11.50 -7.76 -1.18
C LYS A 88 -12.80 -7.34 -0.50
N LYS A 89 -13.63 -8.30 -0.05
CA LYS A 89 -14.87 -8.00 0.69
C LYS A 89 -14.60 -7.35 2.04
N ILE A 90 -13.44 -7.58 2.65
CA ILE A 90 -13.07 -7.01 3.95
C ILE A 90 -12.54 -5.57 3.82
N ILE A 91 -11.95 -5.20 2.67
CA ILE A 91 -11.39 -3.85 2.42
C ILE A 91 -12.38 -2.70 2.72
N PRO A 92 -13.66 -2.75 2.30
CA PRO A 92 -14.65 -1.73 2.63
C PRO A 92 -14.83 -1.50 4.12
N TYR A 93 -14.71 -2.54 4.94
CA TYR A 93 -14.91 -2.47 6.39
C TYR A 93 -13.65 -2.03 7.15
N GLN A 94 -12.46 -2.15 6.54
CA GLN A 94 -11.19 -1.69 7.15
C GLN A 94 -10.99 -0.18 7.06
N LYS A 95 -11.55 0.46 6.02
CA LYS A 95 -11.53 1.91 5.89
C LYS A 95 -12.80 2.45 6.55
N GLY A 96 -12.66 3.18 7.65
CA GLY A 96 -13.77 3.97 8.19
C GLY A 96 -14.37 4.80 7.07
N SER A 97 -15.68 4.69 6.87
CA SER A 97 -16.28 4.94 5.55
C SER A 97 -16.23 6.39 5.07
N ASN A 98 -15.74 7.35 5.85
CA ASN A 98 -15.49 8.73 5.40
C ASN A 98 -14.57 9.55 6.33
N GLU A 99 -13.92 8.92 7.31
CA GLU A 99 -13.12 9.66 8.29
C GLU A 99 -11.72 9.06 8.38
N GLU A 100 -10.71 9.92 8.45
CA GLU A 100 -9.28 9.60 8.55
C GLU A 100 -8.90 8.94 9.90
N ARG A 101 -9.78 8.10 10.45
CA ARG A 101 -9.59 7.29 11.65
C ARG A 101 -9.43 5.84 11.24
N ALA A 102 -8.59 5.12 11.97
CA ALA A 102 -8.57 3.68 11.85
C ALA A 102 -9.94 3.12 12.27
N GLY A 103 -10.46 2.16 11.49
CA GLY A 103 -11.83 1.65 11.67
C GLY A 103 -12.08 1.04 13.04
N GLU A 104 -13.36 0.86 13.39
CA GLU A 104 -13.80 0.30 14.68
C GLU A 104 -13.08 -1.00 15.04
N HIS A 105 -12.91 -1.91 14.07
CA HIS A 105 -12.18 -3.16 14.25
C HIS A 105 -10.71 -2.96 14.68
N TRP A 106 -10.02 -1.97 14.11
CA TRP A 106 -8.65 -1.66 14.52
C TRP A 106 -8.61 -1.15 15.96
N PHE A 107 -9.57 -0.29 16.33
CA PHE A 107 -9.65 0.28 17.67
C PHE A 107 -9.96 -0.80 18.72
N LEU A 108 -10.90 -1.71 18.42
CA LEU A 108 -11.26 -2.81 19.31
C LEU A 108 -10.07 -3.77 19.54
N SER A 109 -9.41 -4.24 18.47
CA SER A 109 -8.23 -5.11 18.62
C SER A 109 -7.07 -4.39 19.35
N PHE A 110 -6.91 -3.07 19.17
CA PHE A 110 -5.90 -2.30 19.89
C PHE A 110 -6.18 -2.21 21.39
N MET A 111 -7.44 -1.98 21.78
CA MET A 111 -7.87 -1.92 23.18
C MET A 111 -7.77 -3.28 23.89
N GLU A 112 -8.07 -4.37 23.18
CA GLU A 112 -7.88 -5.74 23.70
C GLU A 112 -6.40 -6.07 23.94
N CYS A 113 -5.52 -5.64 23.03
CA CYS A 113 -4.07 -5.86 23.16
C CYS A 113 -3.38 -4.89 24.13
N SER A 114 -4.04 -3.80 24.52
CA SER A 114 -3.48 -2.75 25.39
C SER A 114 -4.42 -2.41 26.57
N PRO A 115 -4.77 -3.37 27.45
CA PRO A 115 -5.78 -3.18 28.48
C PRO A 115 -5.37 -2.20 29.59
N SER A 116 -4.08 -1.90 29.73
CA SER A 116 -3.57 -0.92 30.71
C SER A 116 -3.61 0.53 30.21
N LEU A 117 -4.12 0.78 29.00
CA LEU A 117 -4.22 2.12 28.45
C LEU A 117 -5.34 2.90 29.17
N ALA A 118 -4.96 3.65 30.20
CA ALA A 118 -5.89 4.55 30.88
C ALA A 118 -6.18 5.78 30.01
N ILE A 119 -7.45 6.02 29.68
CA ILE A 119 -7.90 7.31 29.14
C ILE A 119 -7.82 8.33 30.28
N ARG A 120 -6.68 9.00 30.41
CA ARG A 120 -6.55 10.11 31.37
C ARG A 120 -7.27 11.33 30.80
N LYS A 121 -8.04 12.04 31.63
CA LYS A 121 -8.43 13.42 31.31
C LYS A 121 -7.14 14.20 31.06
N SER A 122 -7.08 15.02 30.02
CA SER A 122 -5.91 15.86 29.78
C SER A 122 -5.62 16.68 31.04
N GLU A 123 -4.47 16.46 31.66
CA GLU A 123 -4.01 17.34 32.71
C GLU A 123 -3.78 18.72 32.08
N GLY A 124 -4.33 19.77 32.69
CA GLY A 124 -4.18 21.14 32.16
C GLY A 124 -2.71 21.47 31.93
N LEU A 125 -2.39 22.09 30.80
CA LEU A 125 -1.02 22.54 30.51
C LEU A 125 -0.54 23.41 31.68
N SER A 126 0.64 23.12 32.22
CA SER A 126 1.21 23.95 33.29
C SER A 126 1.36 25.40 32.81
N LEU A 127 1.15 26.37 33.71
CA LEU A 127 1.30 27.80 33.41
C LEU A 127 2.66 28.14 32.79
N ALA A 128 3.71 27.39 33.15
CA ALA A 128 5.05 27.51 32.59
C ALA A 128 5.13 27.14 31.09
N ARG A 129 4.30 26.19 30.63
CA ARG A 129 4.20 25.81 29.21
C ARG A 129 3.22 26.66 28.42
N ALA A 130 2.23 27.26 29.10
CA ALA A 130 1.21 28.10 28.47
C ALA A 130 1.69 29.52 28.14
N LYS A 131 2.82 29.97 28.71
CA LYS A 131 3.49 31.23 28.37
C LYS A 131 4.48 31.00 27.21
N VAL A 132 4.00 31.12 25.98
CA VAL A 132 4.82 31.41 24.80
C VAL A 132 4.46 32.82 24.34
#